data_AF-A0A820HIW5-F1
#
_entry.id   AF-A0A820HIW5-F1
#
_cell.length_a   1.000
_cell.length_b   1.000
_cell.length_c   1.000
_cell.angle_alpha   90.00
_cell.angle_beta   90.00
_cell.angle_gamma   90.00
#
_symmetry.space_group_name_H-M   'P 1'
#
loop_
_entity.id
_entity.type
_entity.pdbx_description
1 polymer ?
#
loop_
_entity_poly.entity_id
_entity_poly.type
_entity_poly.pdbx_seq_one_letter_code
_entity_poly.pdbx_strand_id
1 'polypeptide(L)'
;LLAGPPGTGKTALALAVAHELGSRVPFCPMVGSEVYSTEIKKTEVLMENFRRAIGLRIKEVKEVYEGEITEMTPTETESSYGVKRHFTGYGKTVSHVVIGLRTVKGAKQLKLDPSIYETLQKEKVEIGDVIYIEANSGAVKRQGRCDAYATEYDLETEEYVPLPKGDVHKKKEVVQDVTLHDLDVANARPQGGQDIMSIMGSLIKQ
;
A
#
# COMPACT_ATOMS: atom_id res chain seq x y z
N LEU A 1 -33.90 13.36 14.71
CA LEU A 1 -34.73 12.13 14.62
C LEU A 1 -35.64 12.26 13.40
N LEU A 2 -35.56 11.33 12.44
CA LEU A 2 -36.49 11.29 11.31
C LEU A 2 -37.68 10.40 11.69
N ALA A 3 -38.86 10.99 11.85
CA ALA A 3 -40.07 10.28 12.25
C ALA A 3 -41.07 10.22 11.09
N GLY A 4 -41.78 9.10 10.96
CA GLY A 4 -42.83 8.92 9.95
C GLY A 4 -43.12 7.44 9.66
N PRO A 5 -44.28 7.11 9.06
CA PRO A 5 -44.65 5.75 8.65
C PRO A 5 -43.58 5.03 7.81
N PRO A 6 -43.54 3.70 7.75
CA PRO A 6 -42.66 2.98 6.82
C PRO A 6 -42.91 3.44 5.37
N GLY A 7 -41.87 3.47 4.53
CA GLY A 7 -41.98 3.90 3.13
C GLY A 7 -41.93 5.42 2.88
N THR A 8 -41.85 6.27 3.90
CA THR A 8 -41.79 7.74 3.73
C THR A 8 -40.40 8.32 3.41
N GLY A 9 -39.49 7.53 2.83
CA GLY A 9 -38.19 8.03 2.38
C GLY A 9 -37.16 8.41 3.46
N LYS A 10 -37.36 8.05 4.74
CA LYS A 10 -36.41 8.38 5.83
C LYS A 10 -34.97 7.95 5.55
N THR A 11 -34.80 6.70 5.11
CA THR A 11 -33.49 6.15 4.74
C THR A 11 -32.94 6.82 3.48
N ALA A 12 -33.80 7.12 2.51
CA ALA A 12 -33.41 7.82 1.28
C ALA A 12 -32.87 9.22 1.58
N LEU A 13 -33.49 9.96 2.52
CA LEU A 13 -32.98 11.24 2.99
C LEU A 13 -31.60 11.11 3.67
N ALA A 14 -31.41 10.09 4.52
CA ALA A 14 -30.12 9.86 5.16
C ALA A 14 -29.01 9.56 4.14
N LEU A 15 -29.30 8.73 3.13
CA LEU A 15 -28.37 8.45 2.03
C LEU A 15 -28.12 9.67 1.15
N ALA A 16 -29.14 10.49 0.89
CA ALA A 16 -28.97 11.74 0.15
C ALA A 16 -28.01 12.70 0.87
N VAL A 17 -28.15 12.84 2.19
CA VAL A 17 -27.21 13.64 3.01
C VAL A 17 -25.79 13.07 2.93
N ALA A 18 -25.63 11.75 3.03
CA ALA A 18 -24.32 11.10 2.91
C ALA A 18 -23.68 11.33 1.53
N HIS A 19 -24.46 11.22 0.45
CA HIS A 19 -23.99 11.48 -0.91
C HIS A 19 -23.59 12.94 -1.11
N GLU A 20 -24.34 13.89 -0.55
CA GLU A 20 -24.04 15.32 -0.63
C GLU A 20 -22.73 15.69 0.09
N LEU A 21 -22.44 15.04 1.22
CA LEU A 21 -21.18 15.21 1.95
C LEU A 21 -19.96 14.65 1.18
N GLY A 22 -20.21 13.75 0.23
CA GLY A 22 -19.22 13.15 -0.66
C GLY A 22 -18.46 11.97 -0.04
N SER A 23 -17.70 11.25 -0.88
CA SER A 23 -16.97 10.02 -0.52
C SER A 23 -15.84 10.22 0.49
N ARG A 24 -15.50 11.47 0.80
CA ARG A 24 -14.44 11.87 1.72
C ARG A 24 -14.88 11.95 3.18
N VAL A 25 -16.19 11.88 3.44
CA VAL A 25 -16.76 11.90 4.80
C VAL A 25 -17.30 10.50 5.09
N PRO A 26 -16.85 9.82 6.16
CA PRO A 26 -17.34 8.49 6.46
C PRO A 26 -18.82 8.53 6.85
N PHE A 27 -19.59 7.62 6.25
CA PHE A 27 -20.99 7.39 6.58
C PHE A 27 -21.17 5.92 6.98
N CYS A 28 -21.59 5.68 8.23
CA CYS A 28 -21.73 4.35 8.79
C CYS A 28 -23.22 4.10 9.12
N PRO A 29 -24.01 3.54 8.18
CA PRO A 29 -25.38 3.13 8.48
C PRO A 29 -25.36 1.89 9.38
N MET A 30 -26.12 1.94 10.46
CA MET A 30 -26.29 0.83 11.40
C MET A 30 -27.78 0.52 11.57
N VAL A 31 -28.11 -0.77 11.64
CA VAL A 31 -29.44 -1.24 12.04
C VAL A 31 -29.46 -1.52 13.53
N GLY A 32 -30.50 -1.11 14.26
CA GLY A 32 -30.57 -1.27 15.72
C GLY A 32 -30.43 -2.72 16.22
N SER A 33 -30.76 -3.71 15.39
CA SER A 33 -30.57 -5.13 15.70
C SER A 33 -29.09 -5.55 15.72
N GLU A 34 -28.21 -4.86 14.98
CA GLU A 34 -26.77 -5.15 14.92
C GLU A 34 -26.05 -4.88 16.25
N VAL A 35 -26.65 -4.07 17.12
CA VAL A 35 -26.13 -3.77 18.47
C VAL A 35 -26.13 -5.00 19.37
N TYR A 36 -26.97 -6.00 19.07
CA TYR A 36 -27.08 -7.22 19.85
C TYR A 36 -26.11 -8.27 19.31
N SER A 37 -24.98 -8.45 20.00
CA SER A 37 -23.98 -9.48 19.69
C SER A 37 -23.82 -10.45 20.87
N THR A 38 -23.52 -11.71 20.57
CA THR A 38 -23.15 -12.74 21.55
C THR A 38 -21.69 -12.67 21.96
N GLU A 39 -20.84 -12.12 21.10
CA GLU A 39 -19.38 -12.08 21.29
C GLU A 39 -18.93 -10.77 21.94
N ILE A 40 -19.64 -9.67 21.63
CA ILE A 40 -19.24 -8.31 21.97
C ILE A 40 -20.35 -7.64 22.78
N LYS A 41 -19.97 -6.86 23.80
CA LYS A 41 -20.94 -6.10 24.61
C LYS A 41 -21.64 -5.05 23.75
N LYS A 42 -22.94 -4.83 23.99
CA LYS A 42 -23.75 -3.82 23.27
C LYS A 42 -23.12 -2.43 23.23
N THR A 43 -22.53 -1.99 24.34
CA THR A 43 -21.82 -0.71 24.44
C THR A 43 -20.61 -0.64 23.52
N GLU A 44 -19.88 -1.75 23.39
CA GLU A 44 -18.70 -1.85 22.55
C GLU A 44 -19.08 -1.80 21.07
N VAL A 45 -20.15 -2.50 20.66
CA VAL A 45 -20.66 -2.42 19.28
C VAL A 45 -21.03 -0.97 18.92
N LEU A 46 -21.67 -0.23 19.84
CA LEU A 46 -21.99 1.18 19.62
C LEU A 46 -20.72 2.04 19.52
N MET A 47 -19.75 1.84 20.42
CA MET A 47 -18.49 2.59 20.42
C MET A 47 -17.69 2.34 19.13
N GLU A 48 -17.64 1.10 18.65
CA GLU A 48 -16.98 0.73 17.40
C GLU A 48 -17.59 1.48 16.21
N ASN A 49 -18.92 1.54 16.13
CA ASN A 49 -19.60 2.23 15.04
C ASN A 49 -19.46 3.75 15.12
N PHE A 50 -19.39 4.34 16.32
CA PHE A 50 -19.00 5.74 16.47
C PHE A 50 -17.59 5.99 15.93
N ARG A 51 -16.63 5.10 16.22
CA ARG A 51 -15.25 5.25 15.73
C ARG A 51 -15.10 5.02 14.22
N ARG A 52 -15.94 4.17 13.62
CA ARG A 52 -16.05 4.04 12.15
C ARG A 52 -16.62 5.29 11.48
N ALA A 53 -17.50 6.02 12.18
CA ALA A 53 -18.10 7.26 11.69
C ALA A 53 -17.21 8.50 11.86
N ILE A 54 -16.05 8.38 12.51
CA ILE A 54 -15.11 9.50 12.69
C ILE A 54 -13.89 9.27 11.80
N GLY A 55 -13.77 10.12 10.78
CA GLY A 55 -12.66 10.13 9.84
C GLY A 55 -11.55 11.10 10.28
N LEU A 56 -10.32 10.66 10.13
CA LEU A 56 -9.11 11.45 10.23
C LEU A 56 -8.51 11.59 8.84
N ARG A 57 -8.16 12.83 8.46
CA ARG A 57 -7.41 13.12 7.25
C ARG A 57 -5.97 13.43 7.61
N ILE A 58 -5.07 12.52 7.24
CA ILE A 58 -3.63 12.69 7.43
C ILE A 58 -3.04 13.18 6.12
N LYS A 59 -2.34 14.30 6.19
CA LYS A 59 -1.59 14.86 5.06
C LYS A 59 -0.11 14.77 5.39
N GLU A 60 0.62 14.00 4.60
CA GLU A 60 2.05 13.83 4.77
C GLU A 60 2.76 14.18 3.46
N VAL A 61 3.90 14.85 3.56
CA VAL A 61 4.76 15.07 2.40
C VAL A 61 5.84 13.99 2.41
N LYS A 62 5.78 13.08 1.44
CA LYS A 62 6.77 12.03 1.25
C LYS A 62 7.76 12.40 0.17
N GLU A 63 9.04 12.11 0.40
CA GLU A 63 10.07 12.15 -0.64
C GLU A 63 10.08 10.82 -1.37
N VAL A 64 9.94 10.86 -2.69
CA VAL A 64 9.68 9.69 -3.51
C VAL A 64 10.53 9.70 -4.78
N TYR A 65 10.96 8.51 -5.17
CA TYR A 65 11.53 8.24 -6.48
C TYR A 65 10.50 7.48 -7.30
N GLU A 66 10.10 8.03 -8.44
CA GLU A 66 9.18 7.35 -9.36
C GLU A 66 9.74 7.38 -10.77
N GLY A 67 9.46 6.32 -11.52
CA GLY A 67 9.91 6.20 -12.90
C GLY A 67 9.79 4.79 -13.40
N GLU A 68 9.92 4.67 -14.71
CA GLU A 68 10.14 3.40 -15.38
C GLU A 68 11.57 2.90 -15.10
N ILE A 69 11.71 1.62 -14.81
CA ILE A 69 13.01 0.99 -14.65
C ILE A 69 13.65 0.77 -16.01
N THR A 70 14.79 1.40 -16.23
CA THR A 70 15.60 1.20 -17.44
C THR A 70 16.71 0.17 -17.22
N GLU A 71 17.23 0.10 -16.00
CA GLU A 71 18.37 -0.76 -15.64
C GLU A 71 18.20 -1.26 -14.20
N MET A 72 18.52 -2.52 -13.96
CA MET A 72 18.60 -3.10 -12.61
C MET A 72 19.83 -4.01 -12.55
N THR A 73 20.88 -3.58 -11.86
CA THR A 73 22.15 -4.32 -11.79
C THR A 73 22.59 -4.47 -10.34
N PRO A 74 22.55 -5.70 -9.77
CA PRO A 74 23.11 -5.96 -8.46
C PRO A 74 24.63 -5.96 -8.53
N THR A 75 25.28 -5.23 -7.62
CA THR A 75 26.73 -5.25 -7.46
C THR A 75 27.08 -6.21 -6.33
N GLU A 76 27.83 -7.26 -6.68
CA GLU A 76 28.35 -8.23 -5.72
C GLU A 76 29.71 -7.78 -5.20
N THR A 77 30.02 -8.10 -3.94
CA THR A 77 31.36 -7.89 -3.38
C THR A 77 31.84 -9.18 -2.74
N GLU A 78 33.12 -9.49 -2.95
CA GLU A 78 33.76 -10.60 -2.25
C GLU A 78 33.96 -10.20 -0.78
N SER A 79 33.19 -10.82 0.11
CA SER A 79 33.32 -10.59 1.55
C SER A 79 34.70 -11.07 2.02
N SER A 80 35.59 -10.12 2.32
CA SER A 80 36.94 -10.38 2.85
C SER A 80 36.97 -10.67 4.37
N TYR A 81 35.82 -10.76 5.04
CA TYR A 81 35.75 -11.13 6.46
C TYR A 81 35.57 -12.64 6.60
N GLY A 82 36.69 -13.31 6.90
CA GLY A 82 36.77 -14.75 7.05
C GLY A 82 35.85 -15.30 8.13
N VAL A 83 34.87 -16.09 7.71
CA VAL A 83 34.40 -17.24 8.48
C VAL A 83 34.37 -18.42 7.51
N LYS A 84 35.48 -19.15 7.44
CA LYS A 84 35.49 -20.53 6.93
C LYS A 84 34.61 -21.37 7.83
N ARG A 85 33.33 -21.49 7.50
CA ARG A 85 32.53 -22.67 7.88
C ARG A 85 32.32 -23.47 6.61
N HIS A 86 32.91 -24.65 6.60
CA HIS A 86 32.78 -25.67 5.58
C HIS A 86 31.31 -26.00 5.32
N PHE A 87 30.72 -25.50 4.22
CA PHE A 87 29.77 -26.24 3.37
C PHE A 87 29.45 -25.42 2.09
N THR A 88 29.81 -26.00 0.94
CA THR A 88 29.30 -25.78 -0.42
C THR A 88 28.40 -24.55 -0.74
N GLY A 89 28.89 -23.63 -1.59
CA GLY A 89 28.13 -23.25 -2.79
C GLY A 89 27.53 -21.84 -2.96
N TYR A 90 27.54 -20.93 -1.97
CA TYR A 90 26.95 -19.59 -2.16
C TYR A 90 27.78 -18.49 -1.48
N GLY A 91 28.78 -17.98 -2.21
CA GLY A 91 29.74 -16.98 -1.74
C GLY A 91 29.65 -15.64 -2.47
N LYS A 92 28.43 -15.11 -2.66
CA LYS A 92 28.21 -13.79 -3.29
C LYS A 92 27.15 -13.05 -2.50
N THR A 93 27.56 -12.04 -1.73
CA THR A 93 26.66 -11.12 -1.05
C THR A 93 26.52 -9.86 -1.90
N VAL A 94 25.28 -9.49 -2.25
CA VAL A 94 24.99 -8.24 -2.94
C VAL A 94 25.28 -7.10 -1.96
N SER A 95 26.15 -6.15 -2.33
CA SER A 95 26.41 -4.97 -1.47
C SER A 95 25.53 -3.79 -1.76
N HIS A 96 25.08 -3.64 -3.00
CA HIS A 96 24.14 -2.61 -3.41
C HIS A 96 23.55 -2.98 -4.76
N VAL A 97 22.37 -2.43 -5.07
CA VAL A 97 21.79 -2.50 -6.41
C VAL A 97 21.84 -1.13 -7.05
N VAL A 98 22.27 -1.06 -8.30
CA VAL A 98 22.17 0.14 -9.12
C VAL A 98 20.90 0.02 -9.96
N ILE A 99 20.00 0.98 -9.83
CA ILE A 99 18.80 1.06 -10.65
C ILE A 99 18.81 2.34 -11.49
N GLY A 100 18.38 2.25 -12.74
CA GLY A 100 18.08 3.39 -13.59
C GLY A 100 16.58 3.66 -13.58
N LEU A 101 16.17 4.88 -13.23
CA LEU A 101 14.78 5.33 -13.31
C LEU A 101 14.62 6.43 -14.36
N ARG A 102 13.60 6.29 -15.20
CA ARG A 102 13.28 7.24 -16.26
C ARG A 102 11.86 7.80 -16.12
N THR A 103 11.72 9.09 -16.34
CA THR A 103 10.46 9.80 -16.49
C THR A 103 10.45 10.60 -17.80
N VAL A 104 9.35 11.28 -18.10
CA VAL A 104 9.26 12.14 -19.29
C VAL A 104 10.27 13.30 -19.25
N LYS A 105 10.62 13.79 -18.05
CA LYS A 105 11.54 14.94 -17.91
C LYS A 105 13.01 14.55 -17.94
N GLY A 106 13.35 13.31 -17.58
CA GLY A 106 14.74 12.90 -17.49
C GLY A 106 14.92 11.51 -16.86
N ALA A 107 16.17 11.09 -16.75
CA ALA A 107 16.55 9.83 -16.13
C ALA A 107 17.55 10.06 -15.00
N LYS A 108 17.55 9.15 -14.02
CA LYS A 108 18.48 9.18 -12.89
C LYS A 108 18.86 7.76 -12.51
N GLN A 109 20.16 7.52 -12.32
CA GLN A 109 20.65 6.30 -11.71
C GLN A 109 20.73 6.46 -10.18
N LEU A 110 20.31 5.44 -9.46
CA LEU A 110 20.29 5.38 -8.01
C LEU A 110 21.06 4.15 -7.54
N LYS A 111 21.84 4.32 -6.48
CA LYS A 111 22.46 3.24 -5.74
C LYS A 111 21.64 2.97 -4.50
N LEU A 112 21.07 1.78 -4.39
CA LEU A 112 20.15 1.38 -3.34
C LEU A 112 20.74 0.26 -2.49
N ASP A 113 20.24 0.17 -1.26
CA ASP A 113 20.60 -0.86 -0.29
C ASP A 113 20.16 -2.27 -0.76
N PRO A 114 20.90 -3.35 -0.43
CA PRO A 114 20.52 -4.72 -0.76
C PRO A 114 19.11 -5.11 -0.31
N SER A 115 18.61 -4.59 0.80
CA SER A 115 17.24 -4.87 1.28
C SER A 115 16.16 -4.40 0.29
N ILE A 116 16.42 -3.34 -0.46
CA ILE A 116 15.51 -2.85 -1.49
C ILE A 116 15.50 -3.80 -2.69
N TYR A 117 16.63 -4.43 -3.01
CA TYR A 117 16.71 -5.46 -4.05
C TYR A 117 15.85 -6.68 -3.73
N GLU A 118 15.86 -7.15 -2.47
CA GLU A 118 14.97 -8.23 -2.03
C GLU A 118 13.49 -7.86 -2.20
N THR A 119 13.15 -6.60 -1.90
CA THR A 119 11.78 -6.08 -2.07
C THR A 119 11.38 -6.00 -3.55
N LEU A 120 12.28 -5.56 -4.42
CA LEU A 120 12.07 -5.54 -5.88
C LEU A 120 11.82 -6.95 -6.43
N GLN A 121 12.59 -7.95 -5.97
CA GLN A 121 12.36 -9.35 -6.36
C GLN A 121 11.02 -9.88 -5.85
N LYS A 122 10.64 -9.55 -4.61
CA LYS A 122 9.37 -9.97 -4.02
C LYS A 122 8.17 -9.39 -4.75
N GLU A 123 8.25 -8.13 -5.17
CA GLU A 123 7.25 -7.43 -5.97
C GLU A 123 7.29 -7.81 -7.47
N LYS A 124 8.18 -8.74 -7.86
CA LYS A 124 8.40 -9.21 -9.25
C LYS A 124 8.58 -8.05 -10.23
N VAL A 125 9.42 -7.10 -9.83
CA VAL A 125 9.68 -5.90 -10.61
C VAL A 125 10.68 -6.20 -11.72
N GLU A 126 10.34 -5.78 -12.94
CA GLU A 126 11.14 -6.00 -14.14
C GLU A 126 11.52 -4.68 -14.82
N ILE A 127 12.49 -4.76 -15.75
CA ILE A 127 12.85 -3.64 -16.62
C ILE A 127 11.64 -3.31 -17.51
N GLY A 128 11.27 -2.03 -17.59
CA GLY A 128 10.07 -1.56 -18.26
C GLY A 128 8.87 -1.36 -17.33
N ASP A 129 8.96 -1.74 -16.06
CA ASP A 129 7.91 -1.44 -15.08
C ASP A 129 8.04 -0.02 -14.53
N VAL A 130 6.90 0.63 -14.28
CA VAL A 130 6.85 1.89 -13.53
C VAL A 130 6.73 1.55 -12.05
N ILE A 131 7.66 2.08 -11.27
CA ILE A 131 7.71 1.85 -9.83
C ILE A 131 7.70 3.15 -9.03
N TYR A 132 7.39 3.00 -7.76
CA TYR A 132 7.40 4.03 -6.76
C TYR A 132 8.22 3.56 -5.55
N ILE A 133 9.24 4.32 -5.18
CA ILE A 133 10.12 4.06 -4.03
C ILE A 133 10.01 5.22 -3.05
N GLU A 134 9.70 4.92 -1.79
CA GLU A 134 9.75 5.91 -0.71
C GLU A 134 11.19 6.10 -0.22
N ALA A 135 11.69 7.33 -0.24
CA ALA A 135 13.09 7.63 0.08
C ALA A 135 13.49 7.25 1.53
N ASN A 136 12.55 7.38 2.48
CA ASN A 136 12.83 7.16 3.90
C ASN A 136 12.76 5.69 4.32
N SER A 137 11.79 4.95 3.79
CA SER A 137 11.53 3.56 4.18
C SER A 137 12.15 2.54 3.25
N GLY A 138 12.52 2.93 2.02
CA GLY A 138 12.94 2.01 0.98
C GLY A 138 11.80 1.14 0.44
N ALA A 139 10.55 1.40 0.86
CA ALA A 139 9.39 0.64 0.42
C ALA A 139 9.15 0.87 -1.07
N VAL A 140 9.07 -0.23 -1.82
CA VAL A 140 8.84 -0.24 -3.27
C VAL A 140 7.42 -0.69 -3.55
N LYS A 141 6.78 -0.07 -4.54
CA LYS A 141 5.51 -0.51 -5.12
C LYS A 141 5.59 -0.53 -6.64
N ARG A 142 5.23 -1.65 -7.25
CA ARG A 142 5.02 -1.78 -8.70
C ARG A 142 3.69 -1.10 -9.07
N GLN A 143 3.70 -0.12 -9.97
CA GLN A 143 2.48 0.54 -10.46
C GLN A 143 1.92 -0.16 -11.69
N GLY A 144 2.76 -0.77 -12.51
CA GLY A 144 2.36 -1.48 -13.71
C GLY A 144 3.44 -1.46 -14.78
N ARG A 145 3.13 -2.01 -15.94
CA ARG A 145 4.02 -2.02 -17.11
C ARG A 145 3.98 -0.67 -17.81
N CYS A 146 5.11 -0.15 -18.28
CA CYS A 146 5.12 1.10 -19.03
C CYS A 146 4.38 0.96 -20.37
N ASP A 147 3.53 1.94 -20.69
CA ASP A 147 2.75 2.02 -21.92
C ASP A 147 3.61 1.97 -23.20
N ALA A 148 4.87 2.39 -23.15
CA ALA A 148 5.82 2.26 -24.25
C ALA A 148 6.08 0.80 -24.68
N TYR A 149 5.77 -0.17 -23.82
CA TYR A 149 5.90 -1.60 -24.09
C TYR A 149 4.58 -2.27 -24.44
N ALA A 150 3.46 -1.53 -24.47
CA ALA A 150 2.18 -2.06 -24.92
C ALA A 150 2.26 -2.37 -26.42
N THR A 151 2.33 -3.65 -26.78
CA THR A 151 2.21 -4.07 -28.18
C THR A 151 0.77 -4.41 -28.51
N GLU A 152 0.31 -4.13 -29.73
CA GLU A 152 -1.08 -4.37 -30.16
C GLU A 152 -1.48 -5.86 -30.17
N TYR A 153 -0.53 -6.78 -29.97
CA TYR A 153 -0.72 -8.23 -30.04
C TYR A 153 -0.45 -8.93 -28.70
N ASP A 154 -0.29 -8.18 -27.62
CA ASP A 154 -0.01 -8.76 -26.31
C ASP A 154 -1.29 -9.33 -25.69
N LEU A 155 -1.28 -10.61 -25.36
CA LEU A 155 -2.36 -11.29 -24.63
C LEU A 155 -2.19 -11.15 -23.11
N GLU A 156 -1.19 -10.39 -22.67
CA GLU A 156 -0.92 -10.15 -21.26
C GLU A 156 -2.01 -9.29 -20.60
N THR A 157 -2.42 -9.70 -19.40
CA THR A 157 -3.42 -9.00 -18.57
C THR A 157 -2.76 -7.96 -17.66
N GLU A 158 -1.55 -7.50 -18.00
CA GLU A 158 -0.82 -6.54 -17.16
C GLU A 158 -1.48 -5.15 -17.22
N GLU A 159 -1.47 -4.46 -16.07
CA GLU A 159 -1.94 -3.08 -16.00
C GLU A 159 -0.87 -2.17 -16.61
N TYR A 160 -1.16 -1.57 -17.77
CA TYR A 160 -0.26 -0.62 -18.40
C TYR A 160 -0.47 0.79 -17.85
N VAL A 161 0.62 1.41 -17.43
CA VAL A 161 0.65 2.74 -16.84
C VAL A 161 1.56 3.68 -17.64
N PRO A 162 1.18 4.96 -17.79
CA PRO A 162 1.97 5.89 -18.55
C PRO A 162 3.25 6.31 -17.81
N LEU A 163 4.27 6.67 -18.59
CA LEU A 163 5.49 7.29 -18.06
C LEU A 163 5.16 8.51 -17.16
N PRO A 164 5.73 8.58 -15.94
CA PRO A 164 5.43 9.68 -15.03
C PRO A 164 5.84 11.05 -15.60
N LYS A 165 4.91 12.01 -15.51
CA LYS A 165 5.10 13.40 -15.97
C LYS A 165 5.70 14.23 -14.83
N GLY A 166 7.00 14.09 -14.60
CA GLY A 166 7.65 14.77 -13.49
C GLY A 166 9.13 14.45 -13.40
N ASP A 167 9.79 15.05 -12.43
CA ASP A 167 11.17 14.70 -12.10
C ASP A 167 11.17 13.35 -11.38
N VAL A 168 12.21 12.53 -11.63
CA VAL A 168 12.36 11.21 -11.02
C VAL A 168 12.30 11.29 -9.50
N HIS A 169 12.93 12.31 -8.91
CA HIS A 169 12.88 12.60 -7.48
C HIS A 169 11.96 13.78 -7.21
N LYS A 170 10.94 13.58 -6.37
CA LYS A 170 10.00 14.65 -6.03
C LYS A 170 9.42 14.49 -4.63
N LYS A 171 8.86 15.60 -4.14
CA LYS A 171 8.01 15.61 -2.94
C LYS A 171 6.56 15.38 -3.36
N LYS A 172 5.93 14.35 -2.82
CA LYS A 172 4.53 14.02 -3.08
C LYS A 172 3.72 14.22 -1.81
N GLU A 173 2.71 15.07 -1.86
CA GLU A 173 1.70 15.16 -0.80
C GLU A 173 0.81 13.91 -0.91
N VAL A 174 0.86 13.07 0.12
CA VAL A 174 0.03 11.89 0.26
C VAL A 174 -1.05 12.24 1.27
N VAL A 175 -2.31 12.19 0.82
CA VAL A 175 -3.48 12.36 1.68
C VAL A 175 -4.06 10.98 1.94
N GLN A 176 -4.16 10.61 3.21
CA GLN A 176 -4.76 9.35 3.65
C GLN A 176 -5.96 9.67 4.52
N ASP A 177 -7.12 9.16 4.14
CA ASP A 177 -8.34 9.23 4.93
C ASP A 177 -8.48 7.88 5.66
N VAL A 178 -8.50 7.93 6.99
CA VAL A 178 -8.49 6.75 7.89
C VAL A 178 -9.55 6.97 8.97
N THR A 179 -10.28 5.94 9.40
CA THR A 179 -11.21 6.08 10.52
C THR A 179 -10.52 5.83 11.87
N LEU A 180 -11.09 6.33 12.97
CA LEU A 180 -10.58 5.99 14.30
C LEU A 180 -10.61 4.48 14.55
N HIS A 181 -11.63 3.81 14.02
CA HIS A 181 -11.75 2.37 14.12
C HIS A 181 -10.59 1.65 13.42
N ASP A 182 -10.15 2.11 12.26
CA ASP A 182 -9.01 1.50 11.55
C ASP A 182 -7.72 1.60 12.38
N LEU A 183 -7.52 2.73 13.07
CA LEU A 183 -6.39 2.91 13.99
C LEU A 183 -6.49 1.98 15.20
N ASP A 184 -7.69 1.78 15.75
CA ASP A 184 -7.88 0.85 16.86
C ASP A 184 -7.57 -0.58 16.46
N VAL A 185 -8.06 -1.01 15.29
CA VAL A 185 -7.80 -2.36 14.76
C VAL A 185 -6.32 -2.55 14.48
N ALA A 186 -5.65 -1.56 13.86
CA ALA A 186 -4.21 -1.62 13.60
C ALA A 186 -3.38 -1.75 14.88
N ASN A 187 -3.78 -1.07 15.96
CA ASN A 187 -3.10 -1.14 17.26
C ASN A 187 -3.43 -2.43 18.04
N ALA A 188 -4.68 -2.88 18.00
CA ALA A 188 -5.12 -4.08 18.71
C ALA A 188 -4.66 -5.38 18.03
N ARG A 189 -4.49 -5.35 16.71
CA ARG A 189 -4.03 -6.47 15.88
C ARG A 189 -2.99 -5.97 14.88
N PRO A 190 -1.73 -5.79 15.30
CA PRO A 190 -0.69 -5.31 14.41
C PRO A 190 -0.48 -6.30 13.25
N GLN A 191 -0.99 -5.94 12.07
CA GLN A 191 -0.67 -6.62 10.82
C GLN A 191 0.69 -6.11 10.35
N GLY A 192 1.76 -6.85 10.68
CA GLY A 192 3.12 -6.45 10.34
C GLY A 192 4.23 -7.17 11.11
N GLY A 193 3.92 -7.95 12.14
CA GLY A 193 4.89 -8.86 12.74
C GLY A 193 5.16 -10.03 11.79
N GLN A 194 6.44 -10.30 11.47
CA GLN A 194 6.92 -11.55 10.84
C GLN A 194 6.72 -12.78 11.75
N ASP A 195 5.69 -12.80 12.59
CA ASP A 195 5.38 -13.91 13.46
C ASP A 195 4.36 -14.82 12.81
N ILE A 196 4.66 -16.12 12.77
CA ILE A 196 3.79 -17.18 12.21
C ILE A 196 2.36 -17.10 12.79
N MET A 197 2.19 -16.52 13.99
CA MET A 197 0.89 -16.28 14.63
C MET A 197 0.04 -15.19 13.95
N SER A 198 0.63 -14.13 13.37
CA SER A 198 -0.11 -13.08 12.67
C SER A 198 -0.68 -13.59 11.33
N ILE A 199 0.05 -14.51 10.68
CA ILE A 199 -0.38 -15.21 9.46
C ILE A 199 -1.53 -16.19 9.78
N MET A 200 -1.42 -16.98 10.85
CA MET A 200 -2.50 -17.90 11.27
C MET A 200 -3.80 -17.16 11.63
N GLY A 201 -3.71 -15.98 12.26
CA GLY A 201 -4.89 -15.17 12.58
C GLY A 201 -5.66 -14.66 11.35
N SER A 202 -4.99 -14.46 10.22
CA SER A 202 -5.60 -14.07 8.96
C SER A 202 -6.22 -15.25 8.19
N LEU A 203 -5.66 -16.46 8.34
CA LEU A 203 -6.12 -17.69 7.66
C LEU A 203 -7.34 -18.34 8.34
N ILE A 204 -7.55 -18.10 9.63
CA ILE A 204 -8.68 -18.68 10.39
C ILE A 204 -10.01 -17.92 10.16
N LYS A 205 -9.97 -16.79 9.44
CA LYS A 205 -11.14 -15.92 9.21
C LYS A 205 -11.79 -16.05 7.81
N GLN A 206 -11.58 -17.16 7.11
CA GLN A 206 -12.41 -17.56 5.98
C GLN A 206 -13.48 -18.58 6.41
#